data_AF-A0A2V9CLS5-F1
#
_entry.id   AF-A0A2V9CLS5-F1
#
_cell.length_a   1.000
_cell.length_b   1.000
_cell.length_c   1.000
_cell.angle_alpha   90.00
_cell.angle_beta   90.00
_cell.angle_gamma   90.00
#
_symmetry.space_group_name_H-M   'P 1'
#
loop_
_entity.id
_entity.type
_entity.pdbx_description
1 polymer ?
#
loop_
_entity_poly.entity_id
_entity_poly.type
_entity_poly.pdbx_seq_one_letter_code
_entity_poly.pdbx_strand_id
1 'polypeptide(L)' 'MTQQIGRYKILQEIGRGAMGVVFKGRDPLIGRAVAVKTITSGVAESADLLERFYRQARAAASSDHLLMRVTRVV' A
#
# COMPACT_ATOMS: atom_id res chain seq x y z
N MET A 1 -3.06 20.03 -6.54
CA MET A 1 -3.32 18.75 -7.23
C MET A 1 -3.45 17.64 -6.18
N THR A 2 -4.64 17.06 -6.01
CA THR A 2 -4.86 15.95 -5.07
C THR A 2 -4.40 14.65 -5.71
N GLN A 3 -3.26 14.11 -5.26
CA GLN A 3 -2.80 12.79 -5.68
C GLN A 3 -3.79 11.73 -5.15
N GLN A 4 -4.31 10.91 -6.06
CA GLN A 4 -5.24 9.83 -5.75
C GLN A 4 -4.72 8.55 -6.41
N ILE A 5 -4.77 7.45 -5.66
CA ILE A 5 -4.36 6.14 -6.15
C ILE A 5 -5.58 5.22 -6.02
N GLY A 6 -6.17 4.87 -7.17
CA GLY A 6 -7.49 4.25 -7.21
C GLY A 6 -8.52 5.14 -6.52
N ARG A 7 -9.23 4.60 -5.51
CA ARG A 7 -10.18 5.35 -4.69
C ARG A 7 -9.55 6.11 -3.52
N TYR A 8 -8.28 5.88 -3.23
CA TYR A 8 -7.64 6.39 -2.01
C TYR A 8 -7.06 7.78 -2.27
N LYS A 9 -7.43 8.74 -1.41
CA LYS A 9 -6.80 10.07 -1.42
C LYS A 9 -5.46 10.01 -0.73
N ILE A 10 -4.38 10.28 -1.45
CA ILE A 10 -3.03 10.28 -0.88
C ILE A 10 -2.80 11.55 -0.09
N LEU A 11 -2.38 11.40 1.16
CA LEU A 11 -2.10 12.50 2.08
C LEU A 11 -0.61 12.80 2.11
N GLN A 12 0.23 11.77 2.28
CA GLN A 12 1.69 11.91 2.34
C GLN A 12 2.40 10.56 2.12
N GLU A 13 3.65 10.59 1.65
CA GLU A 13 4.55 9.44 1.72
C GLU A 13 4.93 9.17 3.18
N ILE A 14 4.82 7.93 3.64
CA ILE A 14 5.20 7.53 5.02
C ILE A 14 6.38 6.55 5.05
N GLY A 15 6.81 6.05 3.90
CA GLY A 15 8.00 5.22 3.81
C GLY A 15 8.29 4.79 2.39
N ARG A 16 9.57 4.64 2.06
CA ARG A 16 10.04 4.13 0.77
C ARG A 16 11.01 2.99 1.04
N GLY A 17 10.85 1.90 0.31
CA GLY A 17 11.72 0.73 0.41
C GLY A 17 12.03 0.14 -0.96
N ALA A 18 12.77 -0.96 -0.96
CA ALA A 18 13.23 -1.62 -2.19
C ALA A 18 12.08 -2.06 -3.12
N MET A 19 10.92 -2.40 -2.55
CA MET A 19 9.76 -2.86 -3.33
C MET A 19 8.88 -1.71 -3.87
N GLY A 20 9.04 -0.48 -3.37
CA GLY A 20 8.21 0.66 -3.74
C GLY A 20 7.93 1.61 -2.57
N VAL A 21 6.85 2.40 -2.69
CA VAL A 21 6.54 3.51 -1.78
C VAL A 21 5.24 3.24 -1.03
N VAL A 22 5.25 3.49 0.27
CA VAL A 22 4.09 3.45 1.17
C VAL A 22 3.60 4.88 1.42
N PHE A 23 2.33 5.10 1.15
CA PHE A 23 1.66 6.36 1.37
C PHE A 23 0.61 6.23 2.48
N LYS A 24 0.45 7.27 3.29
CA LYS A 24 -0.75 7.46 4.09
C LYS A 24 -1.81 8.08 3.19
N GLY A 25 -2.94 7.41 3.09
CA GLY A 25 -4.11 7.89 2.38
C GLY A 25 -5.36 7.90 3.25
N ARG A 26 -6.46 8.40 2.68
CA ARG A 26 -7.80 8.32 3.26
C ARG A 26 -8.71 7.56 2.32
N ASP A 27 -9.38 6.55 2.84
CA ASP A 27 -10.44 5.84 2.12
C ASP A 27 -11.72 6.69 2.20
N PRO A 28 -12.27 7.18 1.06
CA PRO A 28 -13.46 8.00 1.07
C PRO A 28 -14.74 7.22 1.38
N LEU A 29 -14.75 5.88 1.22
CA LEU A 29 -15.93 5.05 1.45
C LEU A 29 -16.17 4.83 2.94
N ILE A 30 -15.10 4.56 3.69
CA ILE A 30 -15.17 4.30 5.14
C ILE A 30 -14.68 5.48 5.98
N GLY A 31 -14.18 6.55 5.35
CA GLY A 31 -13.73 7.78 5.99
C GLY A 31 -12.45 7.69 6.83
N ARG A 32 -11.78 6.52 6.87
CA ARG A 32 -10.60 6.24 7.72
C ARG A 32 -9.27 6.41 6.99
N ALA A 33 -8.22 6.65 7.77
CA ALA A 33 -6.85 6.65 7.26
C ALA A 33 -6.39 5.22 6.95
N VAL A 34 -5.65 5.04 5.86
CA VAL A 34 -5.12 3.76 5.40
C VAL A 34 -3.69 3.92 4.89
N ALA A 35 -2.88 2.86 4.94
CA ALA A 35 -1.60 2.81 4.25
C ALA A 35 -1.75 2.18 2.86
N VAL A 36 -1.31 2.88 1.81
CA VAL A 36 -1.32 2.44 0.41
C VAL A 36 0.11 2.13 -0.01
N LYS A 37 0.45 0.87 -0.26
CA LYS A 37 1.79 0.47 -0.73
C LYS A 37 1.77 0.26 -2.24
N THR A 38 2.53 1.08 -2.95
CA THR A 38 2.81 0.94 -4.38
C THR A 38 3.98 -0.01 -4.59
N ILE A 39 3.95 -0.73 -5.71
CA ILE A 39 5.06 -1.59 -6.15
C ILE A 39 5.56 -1.08 -7.49
N THR A 40 6.89 -1.07 -7.69
CA THR A 40 7.46 -0.66 -8.98
C THR A 40 7.25 -1.75 -10.04
N SER A 41 7.19 -1.40 -11.32
CA SER A 41 6.88 -2.35 -12.41
C SER A 41 7.81 -3.58 -12.41
N GLY A 42 9.12 -3.41 -12.23
CA GLY A 42 10.06 -4.53 -12.18
C GLY A 42 9.85 -5.49 -11.00
N VAL A 43 9.25 -5.02 -9.90
CA VAL A 43 8.83 -5.86 -8.76
C VAL A 43 7.52 -6.59 -9.09
N ALA A 44 6.60 -5.94 -9.80
CA ALA A 44 5.34 -6.54 -10.22
C ALA A 44 5.52 -7.66 -11.26
N GLU A 45 6.58 -7.58 -12.07
CA GLU A 45 6.95 -8.59 -13.08
C GLU A 45 7.62 -9.83 -12.46
N SER A 46 8.15 -9.71 -11.23
CA SER A 46 8.84 -10.80 -10.53
C SER A 46 7.88 -11.53 -9.58
N ALA A 47 7.50 -12.75 -9.94
CA ALA A 47 6.58 -13.57 -9.13
C ALA A 47 7.05 -13.77 -7.67
N ASP A 48 8.34 -14.00 -7.43
CA ASP A 48 8.91 -14.16 -6.07
C ASP A 48 8.73 -12.89 -5.22
N LEU A 49 9.01 -11.72 -5.80
CA LEU A 49 8.88 -10.45 -5.08
C LEU A 49 7.41 -10.12 -4.79
N LEU A 50 6.53 -10.46 -5.72
CA LEU A 50 5.09 -10.32 -5.54
C LEU A 50 4.56 -11.25 -4.45
N GLU A 51 5.01 -12.50 -4.40
CA GLU A 51 4.67 -13.44 -3.32
C GLU A 51 5.14 -12.93 -1.95
N ARG A 52 6.37 -12.44 -1.86
CA ARG A 52 6.91 -11.82 -0.62
C ARG A 52 6.08 -10.61 -0.20
N PHE A 53 5.67 -9.77 -1.14
CA PHE A 53 4.79 -8.65 -0.88
C PHE A 53 3.47 -9.11 -0.24
N TYR A 54 2.80 -10.11 -0.82
CA TYR A 54 1.55 -10.63 -0.26
C TYR A 54 1.73 -11.27 1.12
N ARG A 55 2.84 -11.98 1.35
CA ARG A 55 3.15 -12.54 2.68
C ARG A 55 3.31 -11.45 3.73
N GLN A 56 4.09 -10.42 3.43
CA GLN A 56 4.29 -9.28 4.34
C GLN A 56 3.00 -8.51 4.57
N ALA A 57 2.21 -8.29 3.51
CA ALA A 57 0.91 -7.62 3.61
C ALA A 57 -0.06 -8.39 4.51
N ARG A 58 -0.14 -9.73 4.38
CA ARG A 58 -0.96 -10.57 5.26
C ARG A 58 -0.48 -10.53 6.71
N ALA A 59 0.83 -10.61 6.93
CA ALA A 59 1.39 -10.52 8.28
C ALA A 59 1.06 -9.15 8.93
N ALA A 60 1.19 -8.06 8.18
CA ALA A 60 0.87 -6.71 8.66
C ALA A 60 -0.64 -6.48 8.88
N ALA A 61 -1.49 -7.12 8.06
CA ALA A 61 -2.95 -7.03 8.19
C ALA A 61 -3.52 -7.88 9.33
N SER A 62 -2.80 -8.93 9.77
CA SER A 62 -3.23 -9.80 10.87
C SER A 62 -2.93 -9.23 12.26
N SER A 63 -2.10 -8.19 12.33
CA SER A 63 -1.93 -7.39 13.54
C SER A 63 -3.12 -6.44 13.66
N ASP A 64 -4.11 -6.84 14.44
CA ASP A 64 -5.41 -6.20 14.74
C ASP A 64 -5.35 -4.69 15.06
N HIS A 65 -4.16 -4.13 15.27
CA HIS A 65 -3.92 -2.73 15.61
C HIS A 65 -3.45 -1.84 14.44
N LEU A 66 -3.12 -2.39 13.26
CA LEU A 66 -2.43 -1.63 12.22
C LEU A 66 -3.38 -1.11 11.13
N LEU A 67 -3.36 0.20 10.91
CA LEU A 67 -4.06 0.97 9.85
C LEU A 67 -3.73 0.54 8.39
N MET A 68 -3.15 -0.63 8.17
CA MET A 68 -2.60 -1.06 6.88
C MET A 68 -3.59 -1.91 6.07
N ARG A 69 -4.45 -1.24 5.27
CA ARG A 69 -5.12 -1.89 4.14
C ARG A 69 -4.20 -1.86 2.92
N VAL A 70 -3.30 -2.84 2.80
CA VAL A 70 -2.38 -2.94 1.68
C VAL A 70 -3.16 -3.19 0.38
N THR A 71 -3.27 -2.17 -0.46
CA THR A 71 -3.89 -2.26 -1.78
C THR A 71 -2.79 -2.32 -2.82
N ARG A 72 -2.74 -3.40 -3.62
CA ARG A 72 -1.85 -3.48 -4.78
C ARG A 72 -2.31 -2.44 -5.80
N VAL A 73 -1.41 -1.54 -6.15
CA VAL A 73 -1.59 -0.65 -7.29
C VAL A 73 -0.34 -0.83 -8.15
N VAL A 74 -0.58 -1.35 -9.36
CA VAL A 74 0.40 -1.43 -10.45
C VAL A 74 0.33 -0.16 -11.27
#